data_AF-A0A7J2NHW4-F1
#
_entry.id   AF-A0A7J2NHW4-F1
#
_cell.length_a   1.000
_cell.length_b   1.000
_cell.length_c   1.000
_cell.angle_alpha   90.00
_cell.angle_beta   90.00
_cell.angle_gamma   90.00
#
_symmetry.space_group_name_H-M   'P 1'
#
loop_
_entity.id
_entity.type
_entity.pdbx_description
1 polymer ?
#
loop_
_entity_poly.entity_id
_entity_poly.type
_entity_poly.pdbx_seq_one_letter_code
_entity_poly.pdbx_strand_id
1 'polypeptide(L)'
;EEKVGCVGCGNLLSTKGIKICEVLKCLETSGKNFCFECDKFHMGNCEHIEKIFKNQLEKNGLNLRENLLELESSTPEEWLEEKSRKWLCKSCGSRIAIGTTNCNRCGKPLQ
;
A
#
# COMPACT_ATOMS: atom_id res chain seq x y z
N GLU A 1 1.44 19.16 -24.69
CA GLU A 1 0.47 18.44 -23.85
C GLU A 1 1.15 18.03 -22.55
N GLU A 2 0.64 18.47 -21.41
CA GLU A 2 1.15 18.05 -20.10
C GLU A 2 0.48 16.72 -19.73
N LYS A 3 1.26 15.65 -19.66
CA LYS A 3 0.75 14.33 -19.25
C LYS A 3 0.49 14.36 -17.75
N VAL A 4 -0.77 14.53 -17.37
CA VAL A 4 -1.22 14.31 -15.99
C VAL A 4 -1.07 12.81 -15.68
N GLY A 5 -0.01 12.46 -14.96
CA GLY A 5 0.28 11.09 -14.53
C GLY A 5 0.07 10.91 -13.03
N CYS A 6 -0.30 9.70 -12.61
CA CYS A 6 -0.22 9.33 -11.20
C CYS A 6 1.26 9.34 -10.79
N VAL A 7 1.64 10.23 -9.87
CA VAL A 7 3.01 10.30 -9.30
C VAL A 7 3.21 9.34 -8.13
N GLY A 8 2.23 8.47 -7.87
CA GLY A 8 2.21 7.55 -6.75
C GLY A 8 1.37 8.06 -5.57
N CYS A 9 0.92 7.11 -4.74
CA CYS A 9 0.28 7.40 -3.46
C CYS A 9 1.31 8.02 -2.49
N GLY A 10 0.88 9.00 -1.68
CA GLY A 10 1.77 9.72 -0.75
C GLY A 10 2.10 11.14 -1.18
N ASN A 11 1.65 11.55 -2.37
CA ASN A 11 1.72 12.94 -2.80
C ASN A 11 0.31 13.55 -2.77
N LEU A 12 0.14 14.69 -2.08
CA LEU A 12 -1.13 15.41 -1.98
C LEU A 12 -1.47 16.23 -3.25
N LEU A 13 -0.71 16.05 -4.33
CA LEU A 13 -1.02 16.68 -5.62
C LEU A 13 -2.41 16.25 -6.11
N SER A 14 -3.36 17.16 -5.94
CA SER A 14 -4.70 17.13 -6.51
C SER A 14 -4.59 17.24 -8.02
N THR A 15 -4.48 16.10 -8.70
CA THR A 15 -4.77 16.05 -10.14
C THR A 15 -6.27 15.90 -10.33
N LYS A 16 -6.86 16.60 -11.30
CA LYS A 16 -8.29 16.50 -11.65
C LYS A 16 -8.76 15.04 -11.65
N GLY A 17 -9.69 14.70 -10.76
CA GLY A 17 -10.30 13.38 -10.67
C GLY A 17 -9.73 12.43 -9.60
N ILE A 18 -8.61 12.77 -8.95
CA ILE A 18 -8.10 12.02 -7.80
C ILE A 18 -8.73 12.57 -6.52
N LYS A 19 -9.45 11.72 -5.78
CA LYS A 19 -9.96 12.10 -4.45
C LYS A 19 -8.79 12.34 -3.51
N ILE A 20 -8.83 13.44 -2.77
CA ILE A 20 -7.89 13.70 -1.68
C ILE A 20 -8.04 12.58 -0.66
N CYS A 21 -6.93 11.90 -0.35
CA CYS A 21 -6.93 10.82 0.62
C CYS A 21 -7.00 11.38 2.04
N GLU A 22 -8.08 11.08 2.77
CA GLU A 22 -8.27 11.55 4.16
C GLU A 22 -7.15 11.06 5.09
N VAL A 23 -6.57 9.89 4.82
CA VAL A 23 -5.43 9.35 5.59
C VAL A 23 -4.18 10.22 5.39
N LEU A 24 -3.89 10.65 4.16
CA LEU A 24 -2.73 11.52 3.89
C LEU A 24 -2.91 12.89 4.55
N LYS A 25 -4.12 13.46 4.51
CA LYS A 25 -4.42 14.70 5.21
C LYS A 25 -4.25 14.56 6.73
N CYS A 26 -4.69 13.43 7.29
CA CYS A 26 -4.50 13.13 8.71
C CYS A 26 -3.01 13.07 9.09
N LEU A 27 -2.18 12.39 8.28
CA LEU A 27 -0.73 12.29 8.48
C LEU A 27 -0.04 13.65 8.41
N GLU A 28 -0.34 14.44 7.38
CA GLU A 28 0.18 15.80 7.22
C GLU A 28 -0.16 16.70 8.41
N THR A 29 -1.44 16.74 8.80
CA THR A 29 -1.91 17.57 9.93
C THR A 29 -1.39 17.10 11.28
N SER A 30 -1.05 15.81 11.40
CA SER A 30 -0.47 15.22 12.62
C SER A 30 1.05 15.28 12.65
N GLY A 31 1.71 15.76 11.60
CA GLY A 31 3.16 15.80 11.48
C GLY A 31 3.83 14.42 11.43
N LYS A 32 3.12 13.40 10.92
CA LYS A 32 3.57 12.00 10.86
C LYS A 32 3.71 11.55 9.42
N ASN A 33 4.63 10.62 9.18
CA ASN A 33 4.87 10.04 7.87
C ASN A 33 4.06 8.75 7.67
N PHE A 34 3.86 7.99 8.75
CA PHE A 34 3.21 6.69 8.73
C PHE A 34 2.18 6.55 9.84
N CYS A 35 1.14 5.74 9.59
CA CYS A 35 0.09 5.49 10.58
C CYS A 35 0.61 4.74 11.81
N PHE A 36 1.68 3.94 11.68
CA PHE A 36 2.27 3.23 12.82
C PHE A 36 2.88 4.18 13.87
N GLU A 37 3.17 5.44 13.53
CA GLU A 37 3.64 6.43 14.50
C GLU A 37 2.54 6.91 15.48
N CYS A 38 1.33 6.33 15.42
CA CYS A 38 0.19 6.70 16.27
C CYS A 38 -0.16 5.60 17.29
N ASP A 39 -0.39 5.98 18.54
CA ASP A 39 -0.95 5.07 19.56
C ASP A 39 -2.30 4.48 19.12
N LYS A 40 -3.18 5.30 18.52
CA LYS A 40 -4.47 4.84 17.96
C LYS A 40 -4.31 3.70 16.94
N PHE A 41 -3.20 3.70 16.19
CA PHE A 41 -2.90 2.60 15.28
C PHE A 41 -2.61 1.33 16.08
N HIS A 42 -1.69 1.36 17.06
CA HIS A 42 -1.35 0.19 17.87
C HIS A 42 -2.52 -0.33 18.71
N MET A 43 -3.36 0.58 19.19
CA MET A 43 -4.60 0.26 19.91
C MET A 43 -5.70 -0.34 19.00
N GLY A 44 -5.54 -0.28 17.67
CA GLY A 44 -6.51 -0.82 16.72
C GLY A 44 -7.84 -0.08 16.68
N ASN A 45 -7.82 1.25 16.94
CA ASN A 45 -9.03 2.05 17.04
C ASN A 45 -8.98 3.35 16.22
N CYS A 46 -8.13 3.42 15.20
CA CYS A 46 -8.01 4.61 14.36
C CYS A 46 -9.13 4.67 13.31
N GLU A 47 -10.05 5.62 13.49
CA GLU A 47 -11.23 5.81 12.65
C GLU A 47 -10.92 6.04 11.15
N HIS A 48 -9.72 6.52 10.83
CA HIS A 48 -9.29 6.79 9.46
C HIS A 48 -8.89 5.54 8.67
N ILE A 49 -8.46 4.45 9.35
CA ILE A 49 -7.82 3.30 8.68
C ILE A 49 -8.49 1.96 8.98
N GLU A 50 -9.15 1.76 10.13
CA GLU A 50 -9.66 0.42 10.49
C GLU A 50 -10.64 -0.12 9.42
N LYS A 51 -11.54 0.73 8.92
CA LYS A 51 -12.49 0.35 7.86
C LYS A 51 -11.76 0.01 6.56
N ILE A 52 -10.69 0.72 6.23
CA ILE A 52 -9.88 0.46 5.02
C ILE A 52 -9.19 -0.89 5.16
N PHE A 53 -8.52 -1.14 6.29
CA PHE A 53 -7.78 -2.37 6.54
C PHE A 53 -8.70 -3.59 6.52
N LYS A 54 -9.84 -3.51 7.21
CA LYS A 54 -10.86 -4.56 7.17
C LYS A 54 -11.30 -4.87 5.74
N ASN A 55 -11.66 -3.86 4.96
CA ASN A 55 -12.09 -4.05 3.58
C ASN A 55 -11.01 -4.67 2.68
N GLN A 56 -9.75 -4.30 2.88
CA GLN A 56 -8.62 -4.82 2.08
C GLN A 56 -8.30 -6.27 2.44
N LEU A 57 -8.39 -6.62 3.72
CA LEU A 57 -8.27 -8.00 4.17
C LEU A 57 -9.38 -8.86 3.60
N GLU A 58 -10.64 -8.43 3.71
CA GLU A 58 -11.81 -9.20 3.26
C GLU A 58 -11.88 -9.36 1.74
N LYS A 59 -11.56 -8.31 0.97
CA LYS A 59 -11.72 -8.31 -0.49
C LYS A 59 -10.50 -8.81 -1.23
N ASN A 60 -9.31 -8.49 -0.70
CA ASN A 60 -8.05 -8.70 -1.42
C ASN A 60 -7.08 -9.61 -0.65
N GLY A 61 -7.42 -10.07 0.55
CA GLY A 61 -6.54 -10.87 1.40
C GLY A 61 -5.32 -10.10 1.91
N LEU A 62 -5.36 -8.75 1.88
CA LEU A 62 -4.22 -7.92 2.26
C LEU A 62 -4.32 -7.47 3.71
N ASN A 63 -3.41 -7.96 4.54
CA ASN A 63 -3.24 -7.47 5.90
C ASN A 63 -2.39 -6.19 5.93
N LEU A 64 -3.02 -5.04 5.73
CA LEU A 64 -2.34 -3.74 5.71
C LEU A 64 -1.74 -3.35 7.07
N ARG A 65 -2.31 -3.84 8.17
CA ARG A 65 -1.77 -3.61 9.52
C ARG A 65 -0.43 -4.29 9.70
N GLU A 66 -0.39 -5.59 9.43
CA GLU A 66 0.85 -6.37 9.45
C GLU A 66 1.88 -5.76 8.49
N ASN A 67 1.44 -5.33 7.31
CA ASN A 67 2.33 -4.70 6.35
C ASN A 67 3.00 -3.41 6.84
N LEU A 68 2.29 -2.60 7.63
CA LEU A 68 2.84 -1.41 8.28
C LEU A 68 3.70 -1.74 9.50
N LEU A 69 3.39 -2.78 10.26
CA LEU A 69 4.24 -3.28 11.36
C LEU A 69 5.57 -3.87 10.83
N GLU A 70 5.55 -4.51 9.67
CA GLU A 70 6.77 -4.92 8.97
C GLU A 70 7.61 -3.69 8.57
N LEU A 71 6.96 -2.60 8.14
CA LEU A 71 7.65 -1.35 7.79
C LEU A 71 8.18 -0.65 9.04
N GLU A 72 7.49 -0.72 10.17
CA GLU A 72 7.97 -0.18 11.45
C GLU A 72 9.22 -0.91 11.95
N SER A 73 9.29 -2.23 11.73
CA SER A 73 10.42 -3.07 12.16
C SER A 73 11.60 -3.10 11.18
N SER A 74 11.56 -2.31 10.11
CA SER A 74 12.62 -2.22 9.09
C SER A 74 12.77 -0.80 8.56
N THR A 75 13.73 -0.56 7.66
CA THR A 75 13.79 0.69 6.90
C THR A 75 12.88 0.64 5.66
N PRO A 76 12.39 1.78 5.14
CA PRO A 76 11.65 1.82 3.89
C PRO A 76 12.38 1.14 2.73
N GLU A 77 13.70 1.25 2.66
CA GLU A 77 14.54 0.65 1.64
C GLU A 77 14.54 -0.88 1.72
N GLU A 78 14.80 -1.43 2.91
CA GLU A 78 14.78 -2.89 3.16
C GLU A 78 13.39 -3.48 2.89
N TRP A 79 12.35 -2.79 3.37
CA TRP A 79 10.98 -3.20 3.14
C TRP A 79 10.65 -3.21 1.65
N LEU A 80 11.05 -2.17 0.90
CA LEU A 80 10.82 -2.08 -0.54
C LEU A 80 11.55 -3.18 -1.30
N GLU A 81 12.79 -3.47 -0.94
CA GLU A 81 13.55 -4.57 -1.52
C GLU A 81 12.82 -5.90 -1.32
N GLU A 82 12.38 -6.16 -0.08
CA GLU A 82 11.67 -7.40 0.24
C GLU A 82 10.33 -7.52 -0.50
N LYS A 83 9.53 -6.44 -0.54
CA LYS A 83 8.27 -6.44 -1.31
C LYS A 83 8.54 -6.60 -2.80
N SER A 84 9.59 -5.98 -3.33
CA SER A 84 9.93 -6.09 -4.74
C SER A 84 10.25 -7.52 -5.15
N ARG A 85 10.78 -8.36 -4.25
CA ARG A 85 11.01 -9.80 -4.47
C ARG A 85 9.77 -10.65 -4.29
N LYS A 86 8.95 -10.33 -3.28
CA LYS A 86 7.71 -11.05 -2.95
C LYS A 86 6.71 -10.98 -4.11
N TRP A 87 6.57 -9.80 -4.73
CA TRP A 87 5.56 -9.53 -5.76
C TRP A 87 6.06 -9.74 -7.20
N LEU A 88 6.85 -10.80 -7.42
CA LEU A 88 7.30 -11.22 -8.77
C LEU A 88 6.78 -12.60 -9.13
N CYS A 89 6.46 -12.77 -10.41
CA CYS A 89 6.20 -14.07 -10.98
C CYS A 89 7.49 -14.90 -10.94
N LYS A 90 7.48 -16.03 -10.22
CA LYS A 90 8.64 -16.92 -10.09
C LYS A 90 9.10 -17.54 -11.41
N SER A 91 8.22 -17.55 -12.43
CA SER A 91 8.55 -18.12 -13.74
C SER A 91 9.19 -17.14 -14.72
N CYS A 92 8.83 -15.85 -14.69
CA CYS A 92 9.30 -14.88 -15.69
C CYS A 92 9.83 -13.57 -15.10
N GLY A 93 9.80 -13.42 -13.77
CA GLY A 93 10.31 -12.24 -13.05
C GLY A 93 9.47 -10.97 -13.22
N SER A 94 8.29 -11.02 -13.86
CA SER A 94 7.45 -9.82 -13.98
C SER A 94 6.73 -9.51 -12.67
N ARG A 95 6.46 -8.22 -12.42
CA ARG A 95 5.58 -7.79 -11.33
C ARG A 95 4.19 -8.42 -11.46
N ILE A 96 3.60 -8.78 -10.33
CA ILE A 96 2.26 -9.35 -10.27
C ILE A 96 1.31 -8.34 -9.63
N ALA A 97 0.04 -8.39 -10.04
CA ALA A 97 -0.99 -7.54 -9.44
C ALA A 97 -1.69 -8.31 -8.31
N ILE A 98 -2.19 -7.57 -7.33
CA ILE A 98 -3.02 -8.13 -6.26
C ILE A 98 -4.27 -8.77 -6.90
N GLY A 99 -4.64 -9.96 -6.41
CA GLY A 99 -5.83 -10.68 -6.85
C GLY A 99 -5.71 -11.42 -8.20
N THR A 100 -4.56 -11.39 -8.87
CA THR A 100 -4.36 -12.19 -10.09
C THR A 100 -3.94 -13.62 -9.74
N THR A 101 -4.62 -14.60 -10.33
CA THR A 101 -4.28 -16.03 -10.22
C THR A 101 -3.23 -16.47 -11.23
N ASN A 102 -3.06 -15.72 -12.32
CA ASN A 102 -2.13 -16.00 -13.42
C ASN A 102 -1.31 -14.76 -13.74
N CYS A 103 -0.07 -14.97 -14.16
CA CYS A 103 0.83 -13.89 -14.54
C CYS A 103 0.33 -13.17 -15.80
N ASN A 104 0.07 -11.87 -15.71
CA ASN A 104 -0.34 -11.05 -16.84
C ASN A 104 0.68 -11.00 -18.00
N ARG A 105 1.95 -11.37 -17.75
CA ARG A 105 2.99 -11.43 -18.79
C ARG A 105 3.10 -12.81 -19.42
N CYS A 106 3.18 -13.89 -18.64
CA CYS A 106 3.51 -15.23 -19.16
C CYS A 106 2.39 -16.26 -19.02
N GLY A 107 1.24 -15.91 -18.43
CA GLY A 107 0.08 -16.77 -18.27
C GLY A 107 0.21 -17.88 -17.22
N LYS A 108 1.42 -18.15 -16.71
CA LYS A 108 1.63 -19.19 -15.69
C LYS A 108 0.90 -18.85 -14.39
N PRO A 109 0.36 -19.87 -13.67
CA PRO A 109 -0.24 -19.67 -12.36
C PRO A 109 0.70 -18.96 -11.39
N LEU A 110 0.15 -18.07 -10.56
CA LEU A 110 0.84 -17.39 -9.49
C LEU A 110 0.59 -18.19 -8.20
N GLN A 111 1.38 -19.27 -8.05
CA GLN A 111 1.48 -20.08 -6.83
C GLN A 111 2.95 -20.36 -6.56
#